data_AF-A0A671NSM2-F1
#
_entry.id   AF-A0A671NSM2-F1
#
_cell.length_a   1.000
_cell.length_b   1.000
_cell.length_c   1.000
_cell.angle_alpha   90.00
_cell.angle_beta   90.00
_cell.angle_gamma   90.00
#
_symmetry.space_group_name_H-M   'P 1'
#
loop_
_entity.id
_entity.type
_entity.pdbx_description
1 polymer ?
#
loop_
_entity_poly.entity_id
_entity_poly.type
_entity_poly.pdbx_seq_one_letter_code
_entity_poly.pdbx_strand_id
1 'polypeptide(L)'
;IIVKKSCPAPGPVPNGLIRLYSMRFCPFAQRARLVLTAKGVKHEIININLKDNGQVIYESPITCEYLEERAQQKMLLDHYSKVIPYFYKISMGKKRGEDVSAAEVEFTDKVSQLNEYLAKKKTKYFGGNSITMIDYLIWPWFERAEMMGVNCLANTPELRKWIECMFEDPVVKATMFSTEDHKVFFNSYMDGNPNYDHGL
;
A
#
# COMPACT_ATOMS: atom_id res chain seq x y z
N ILE A 1 1.11 19.84 -1.43
CA ILE A 1 1.25 20.65 -0.19
C ILE A 1 1.21 19.71 1.01
N ILE A 2 2.10 19.89 1.99
CA ILE A 2 2.01 19.23 3.29
C ILE A 2 1.46 20.22 4.31
N VAL A 3 0.35 19.89 4.95
CA VAL A 3 -0.32 20.71 5.96
C VAL A 3 0.12 20.22 7.35
N LYS A 4 0.63 21.16 8.15
CA LYS A 4 1.00 20.99 9.57
C LYS A 4 -0.09 21.62 10.43
N LYS A 5 -0.14 21.31 11.74
CA LYS A 5 -1.21 21.84 12.64
C LYS A 5 -1.28 23.38 12.69
N SER A 6 -0.15 24.06 12.50
CA SER A 6 -0.07 25.52 12.45
C SER A 6 -0.49 26.13 11.11
N CYS A 7 -0.71 25.31 10.07
CA CYS A 7 -1.13 25.80 8.77
C CYS A 7 -2.62 26.17 8.78
N PRO A 8 -3.04 27.22 8.05
CA PRO A 8 -4.45 27.50 7.86
C PRO A 8 -5.16 26.32 7.20
N ALA A 9 -6.43 26.11 7.56
CA ALA A 9 -7.25 25.09 6.92
C ALA A 9 -7.26 25.31 5.39
N PRO A 10 -7.16 24.24 4.59
CA PRO A 10 -7.23 24.37 3.15
C PRO A 10 -8.54 25.04 2.72
N GLY A 11 -8.47 25.92 1.71
CA GLY A 11 -9.65 26.59 1.13
C GLY A 11 -10.66 25.61 0.52
N PRO A 12 -11.81 26.10 -0.01
CA PRO A 12 -12.81 25.24 -0.62
C PRO A 12 -12.21 24.41 -1.77
N VAL A 13 -12.74 23.20 -1.97
CA VAL A 13 -12.33 22.33 -3.09
C VAL A 13 -12.86 22.96 -4.39
N PRO A 14 -12.03 23.13 -5.43
CA PRO A 14 -12.48 23.65 -6.71
C PRO A 14 -13.60 22.80 -7.32
N ASN A 15 -14.53 23.44 -8.04
CA ASN A 15 -15.63 22.74 -8.70
C ASN A 15 -15.13 21.66 -9.66
N GLY A 16 -15.70 20.46 -9.56
CA GLY A 16 -15.33 19.31 -10.39
C GLY A 16 -14.05 18.58 -9.93
N LEU A 17 -13.47 18.95 -8.79
CA LEU A 17 -12.40 18.21 -8.14
C LEU A 17 -12.92 17.55 -6.86
N ILE A 18 -12.25 16.46 -6.48
CA ILE A 18 -12.30 15.93 -5.11
C ILE A 18 -10.97 16.21 -4.40
N ARG A 19 -10.99 16.28 -3.08
CA ARG A 19 -9.77 16.42 -2.26
C ARG A 19 -9.47 15.13 -1.53
N LEU A 20 -8.28 14.59 -1.76
CA LEU A 20 -7.73 13.48 -0.99
C LEU A 20 -6.77 14.01 0.07
N TYR A 21 -7.12 13.82 1.33
CA TYR A 21 -6.15 13.94 2.43
C TYR A 21 -5.29 12.68 2.49
N SER A 22 -3.98 12.85 2.44
CA SER A 22 -3.03 11.75 2.21
C SER A 22 -1.79 11.89 3.10
N MET A 23 -0.92 10.89 3.04
CA MET A 23 0.48 10.98 3.45
C MET A 23 1.30 10.19 2.42
N ARG A 24 2.38 10.78 1.89
CA ARG A 24 3.10 10.28 0.70
C ARG A 24 3.57 8.84 0.84
N PHE A 25 4.08 8.46 2.00
CA PHE A 25 4.62 7.14 2.27
C PHE A 25 3.60 6.17 2.89
N CYS A 26 2.38 6.62 3.21
CA CYS A 26 1.33 5.77 3.77
C CYS A 26 0.82 4.75 2.73
N PRO A 27 0.93 3.43 2.97
CA PRO A 27 0.44 2.42 2.04
C PRO A 27 -1.09 2.42 1.93
N PHE A 28 -1.81 2.74 3.00
CA PHE A 28 -3.27 2.86 2.96
C PHE A 28 -3.73 4.06 2.12
N ALA A 29 -3.07 5.21 2.27
CA ALA A 29 -3.36 6.38 1.42
C ALA A 29 -2.94 6.14 -0.03
N GLN A 30 -1.92 5.31 -0.28
CA GLN A 30 -1.53 4.91 -1.63
C GLN A 30 -2.64 4.16 -2.35
N ARG A 31 -3.42 3.31 -1.67
CA ARG A 31 -4.60 2.66 -2.28
C ARG A 31 -5.53 3.69 -2.90
N ALA A 32 -5.88 4.73 -2.17
CA ALA A 32 -6.74 5.80 -2.67
C ALA A 32 -6.11 6.53 -3.86
N ARG A 33 -4.81 6.84 -3.80
CA ARG A 33 -4.08 7.45 -4.93
C ARG A 33 -4.12 6.57 -6.19
N LEU A 34 -3.85 5.28 -6.05
CA LEU A 34 -3.93 4.30 -7.15
C LEU A 34 -5.33 4.29 -7.76
N VAL A 35 -6.38 4.20 -6.93
CA VAL A 35 -7.78 4.18 -7.38
C VAL A 35 -8.13 5.45 -8.17
N LEU A 36 -7.81 6.62 -7.63
CA LEU A 36 -8.16 7.89 -8.26
C LEU A 36 -7.42 8.09 -9.58
N THR A 37 -6.14 7.74 -9.63
CA THR A 37 -5.32 7.78 -10.85
C THR A 37 -5.83 6.79 -11.89
N ALA A 38 -6.11 5.53 -11.51
CA ALA A 38 -6.63 4.51 -12.43
C ALA A 38 -7.97 4.91 -13.07
N LYS A 39 -8.81 5.64 -12.35
CA LYS A 39 -10.10 6.11 -12.84
C LYS A 39 -10.06 7.45 -13.56
N GLY A 40 -8.90 8.11 -13.61
CA GLY A 40 -8.78 9.46 -14.16
C GLY A 40 -9.64 10.50 -13.43
N VAL A 41 -9.95 10.27 -12.14
CA VAL A 41 -10.74 11.21 -11.34
C VAL A 41 -9.88 12.43 -11.06
N LYS A 42 -10.37 13.62 -11.45
CA LYS A 42 -9.67 14.88 -11.15
C LYS A 42 -9.69 15.11 -9.65
N HIS A 43 -8.51 15.19 -9.05
CA HIS A 43 -8.37 15.34 -7.61
C HIS A 43 -7.16 16.18 -7.24
N GLU A 44 -7.24 16.82 -6.08
CA GLU A 44 -6.08 17.41 -5.42
C GLU A 44 -5.66 16.55 -4.23
N ILE A 45 -4.35 16.51 -3.96
CA ILE A 45 -3.79 15.77 -2.83
C ILE A 45 -3.26 16.78 -1.82
N ILE A 46 -3.80 16.72 -0.61
CA ILE A 46 -3.28 17.44 0.55
C ILE A 46 -2.62 16.42 1.47
N ASN A 47 -1.29 16.47 1.54
CA ASN A 47 -0.56 15.61 2.45
C ASN A 47 -0.62 16.19 3.88
N ILE A 48 -0.74 15.34 4.88
CA ILE A 48 -0.85 15.76 6.29
C ILE A 48 0.39 15.27 7.06
N ASN A 49 0.93 16.13 7.93
CA ASN A 49 1.88 15.70 8.95
C ASN A 49 1.12 14.98 10.09
N LEU A 50 1.35 13.66 10.23
CA LEU A 50 0.62 12.84 11.19
C LEU A 50 1.10 13.01 12.64
N LYS A 51 2.30 13.56 12.88
CA LYS A 51 2.84 13.80 14.23
C LYS A 51 2.03 14.85 14.98
N ASP A 52 1.47 15.83 14.28
CA ASP A 52 0.81 16.97 14.90
C ASP A 52 -0.71 16.77 15.13
N ASN A 53 -1.34 15.84 14.39
CA ASN A 53 -2.79 15.73 14.34
C ASN A 53 -3.40 14.58 15.17
N GLY A 54 -2.62 13.64 15.71
CA GLY A 54 -3.11 12.56 16.59
C GLY A 54 -4.20 11.63 16.00
N GLN A 55 -4.69 11.91 14.79
CA GLN A 55 -5.71 11.15 14.10
C GLN A 55 -5.04 10.26 13.05
N VAL A 56 -5.08 8.95 13.31
CA VAL A 56 -4.79 7.93 12.31
C VAL A 56 -6.01 7.86 11.39
N ILE A 57 -5.87 8.34 10.16
CA ILE A 57 -6.89 8.13 9.13
C ILE A 57 -6.78 6.67 8.68
N TYR A 58 -7.66 5.81 9.20
CA TYR A 58 -7.84 4.45 8.71
C TYR A 58 -8.60 4.46 7.37
N GLU A 59 -8.47 3.34 6.65
CA GLU A 59 -8.87 3.06 5.26
C GLU A 59 -9.85 4.03 4.60
N SER A 60 -9.50 4.44 3.37
CA SER A 60 -10.38 5.29 2.56
C SER A 60 -11.70 4.56 2.26
N PRO A 61 -12.87 5.14 2.58
CA PRO A 61 -14.19 4.60 2.17
C PRO A 61 -14.29 4.32 0.67
N ILE A 62 -13.51 5.06 -0.13
CA ILE A 62 -13.35 4.91 -1.58
C ILE A 62 -12.93 3.48 -1.95
N THR A 63 -12.11 2.80 -1.14
CA THR A 63 -11.70 1.43 -1.45
C THR A 63 -12.80 0.39 -1.20
N CYS A 64 -13.68 0.66 -0.23
CA CYS A 64 -14.78 -0.22 0.13
C CYS A 64 -15.93 -0.15 -0.88
N GLU A 65 -16.35 1.07 -1.27
CA GLU A 65 -17.42 1.29 -2.25
C GLU A 65 -17.14 0.63 -3.61
N TYR A 66 -15.87 0.51 -4.02
CA TYR A 66 -15.51 -0.08 -5.31
C TYR A 66 -15.42 -1.60 -5.34
N LEU A 67 -15.31 -2.27 -4.20
CA LEU A 67 -15.34 -3.73 -4.15
C LEU A 67 -16.77 -4.29 -4.09
N GLU A 68 -17.79 -3.43 -3.96
CA GLU A 68 -19.13 -3.85 -3.61
C GLU A 68 -19.75 -4.87 -4.57
N GLU A 69 -19.36 -4.86 -5.84
CA GLU A 69 -19.95 -5.70 -6.89
C GLU A 69 -19.25 -7.06 -7.12
N ARG A 70 -18.16 -7.39 -6.42
CA ARG A 70 -17.37 -8.62 -6.69
C ARG A 70 -17.02 -9.41 -5.42
N ALA A 71 -17.93 -10.28 -4.98
CA ALA A 71 -17.79 -11.10 -3.77
C ALA A 71 -16.45 -11.88 -3.69
N GLN A 72 -15.97 -12.45 -4.80
CA GLN A 72 -14.68 -13.16 -4.83
C GLN A 72 -13.48 -12.25 -4.54
N GLN A 73 -13.53 -10.99 -4.97
CA GLN A 73 -12.46 -10.02 -4.72
C GLN A 73 -12.50 -9.50 -3.28
N LYS A 74 -13.69 -9.37 -2.68
CA LYS A 74 -13.83 -9.07 -1.24
C LYS A 74 -13.21 -10.16 -0.38
N MET A 75 -13.53 -11.43 -0.64
CA MET A 75 -12.94 -12.56 0.09
C MET A 75 -11.41 -12.59 -0.03
N LEU A 76 -10.88 -12.26 -1.21
CA LEU A 76 -9.43 -12.16 -1.41
C LEU A 76 -8.85 -10.98 -0.62
N LEU A 77 -9.52 -9.82 -0.60
CA LEU A 77 -9.08 -8.69 0.21
C LEU A 77 -9.11 -9.01 1.72
N ASP A 78 -10.16 -9.67 2.20
CA ASP A 78 -10.29 -10.10 3.60
C ASP A 78 -9.22 -11.12 4.00
N HIS A 79 -8.82 -11.97 3.07
CA HIS A 79 -7.68 -12.86 3.26
C HIS A 79 -6.38 -12.05 3.31
N TYR A 80 -6.18 -11.14 2.35
CA TYR A 80 -5.00 -10.29 2.24
C TYR A 80 -4.82 -9.35 3.45
N SER A 81 -5.90 -8.83 4.02
CA SER A 81 -5.84 -7.92 5.16
C SER A 81 -5.14 -8.55 6.37
N LYS A 82 -5.18 -9.89 6.49
CA LYS A 82 -4.47 -10.66 7.52
C LYS A 82 -2.97 -10.80 7.25
N VAL A 83 -2.50 -10.50 6.04
CA VAL A 83 -1.07 -10.49 5.67
C VAL A 83 -0.40 -9.19 6.13
N ILE A 84 -1.13 -8.07 6.07
CA ILE A 84 -0.62 -6.72 6.36
C ILE A 84 0.12 -6.63 7.71
N PRO A 85 -0.41 -7.14 8.84
CA PRO A 85 0.26 -7.03 10.14
C PRO A 85 1.65 -7.67 10.18
N TYR A 86 1.89 -8.70 9.37
CA TYR A 86 3.17 -9.42 9.34
C TYR A 86 4.29 -8.61 8.69
N PHE A 87 3.98 -7.78 7.68
CA PHE A 87 4.97 -6.86 7.11
C PHE A 87 5.60 -5.99 8.20
N TYR A 88 4.77 -5.44 9.08
CA TYR A 88 5.24 -4.63 10.21
C TYR A 88 5.86 -5.49 11.31
N LYS A 89 5.20 -6.58 11.74
CA LYS A 89 5.69 -7.45 12.82
C LYS A 89 7.11 -7.96 12.54
N ILE A 90 7.35 -8.45 11.32
CA ILE A 90 8.66 -8.97 10.91
C ILE A 90 9.67 -7.83 10.79
N SER A 91 9.34 -6.76 10.07
CA SER A 91 10.27 -5.64 9.84
C SER A 91 10.71 -4.98 11.15
N MET A 92 9.75 -4.71 12.04
CA MET A 92 9.99 -4.11 13.35
C MET A 92 10.76 -5.05 14.28
N GLY A 93 10.39 -6.34 14.31
CA GLY A 93 11.08 -7.33 15.14
C GLY A 93 12.55 -7.49 14.73
N LYS A 94 12.85 -7.59 13.42
CA LYS A 94 14.22 -7.62 12.90
C LYS A 94 15.04 -6.41 13.33
N LYS A 95 14.46 -5.21 13.21
CA LYS A 95 15.11 -3.94 13.64
C LYS A 95 15.42 -3.92 15.13
N ARG A 96 14.59 -4.55 15.97
CA ARG A 96 14.79 -4.65 17.42
C ARG A 96 15.69 -5.81 17.85
N GLY A 97 16.13 -6.65 16.92
CA GLY A 97 16.89 -7.86 17.22
C GLY A 97 16.04 -8.95 17.88
N GLU A 98 14.72 -8.92 17.68
CA GLU A 98 13.80 -9.94 18.17
C GLU A 98 13.82 -11.18 17.25
N ASP A 99 13.55 -12.37 17.80
CA ASP A 99 13.29 -13.56 16.99
C ASP A 99 11.93 -13.43 16.29
N VAL A 100 11.96 -13.37 14.96
CA VAL A 100 10.77 -13.26 14.11
C VAL A 100 10.45 -14.55 13.36
N SER A 101 11.16 -15.65 13.62
CA SER A 101 11.08 -16.89 12.83
C SER A 101 9.65 -17.42 12.74
N ALA A 102 8.91 -17.43 13.86
CA ALA A 102 7.51 -17.86 13.88
C ALA A 102 6.60 -16.94 13.03
N ALA A 103 6.84 -15.62 13.05
CA ALA A 103 6.09 -14.68 12.23
C ALA A 103 6.43 -14.83 10.73
N GLU A 104 7.67 -15.16 10.38
CA GLU A 104 8.10 -15.42 9.01
C GLU A 104 7.47 -16.70 8.44
N VAL A 105 7.33 -17.75 9.25
CA VAL A 105 6.62 -18.98 8.85
C VAL A 105 5.14 -18.68 8.56
N GLU A 106 4.45 -17.99 9.46
CA GLU A 106 3.04 -17.62 9.27
C GLU A 106 2.85 -16.66 8.09
N PHE A 107 3.77 -15.73 7.89
CA PHE A 107 3.75 -14.83 6.72
C PHE A 107 3.93 -15.61 5.42
N THR A 108 4.90 -16.53 5.38
CA THR A 108 5.19 -17.36 4.21
C THR A 108 3.98 -18.22 3.84
N ASP A 109 3.29 -18.80 4.82
CA ASP A 109 2.05 -19.55 4.60
C ASP A 109 0.98 -18.68 3.94
N LYS A 110 0.71 -17.48 4.47
CA LYS A 110 -0.31 -16.58 3.91
C LYS A 110 0.06 -16.06 2.52
N VAL A 111 1.33 -15.75 2.29
CA VAL A 111 1.82 -15.33 0.97
C VAL A 111 1.75 -16.48 -0.04
N SER A 112 1.98 -17.72 0.38
CA SER A 112 1.82 -18.90 -0.46
C SER A 112 0.36 -19.09 -0.90
N GLN A 113 -0.61 -18.80 -0.03
CA GLN A 113 -2.04 -18.84 -0.40
C GLN A 113 -2.40 -17.83 -1.50
N LEU A 114 -1.76 -16.65 -1.53
CA LEU A 114 -1.90 -15.69 -2.63
C LEU A 114 -1.32 -16.24 -3.94
N ASN A 115 -0.15 -16.88 -3.86
CA ASN A 115 0.47 -17.54 -5.02
C ASN A 115 -0.40 -18.69 -5.55
N GLU A 116 -0.95 -19.52 -4.67
CA GLU A 116 -1.87 -20.60 -5.02
C GLU A 116 -3.15 -20.08 -5.68
N TYR A 117 -3.67 -18.94 -5.21
CA TYR A 117 -4.81 -18.28 -5.84
C TYR A 117 -4.51 -17.95 -7.31
N LEU A 118 -3.38 -17.31 -7.59
CA LEU A 118 -2.95 -16.97 -8.95
C LEU A 118 -2.72 -18.24 -9.80
N ALA A 119 -2.04 -19.24 -9.22
CA ALA A 119 -1.79 -20.52 -9.89
C ALA A 119 -3.08 -21.27 -10.27
N LYS A 120 -4.08 -21.26 -9.38
CA LYS A 120 -5.39 -21.88 -9.62
C LYS A 120 -6.20 -21.14 -10.68
N LYS A 121 -6.19 -19.80 -10.63
CA LYS A 121 -6.91 -18.95 -11.59
C LYS A 121 -6.25 -18.94 -12.97
N LYS A 122 -4.93 -19.15 -13.04
CA LYS A 122 -4.11 -19.06 -14.26
C LYS A 122 -4.28 -17.71 -14.97
N THR A 123 -4.33 -16.64 -14.18
CA THR A 123 -4.55 -15.28 -14.64
C THR A 123 -3.31 -14.42 -14.38
N LYS A 124 -3.12 -13.38 -15.19
CA LYS A 124 -2.01 -12.42 -15.03
C LYS A 124 -2.11 -11.60 -13.74
N TYR A 125 -3.34 -11.25 -13.34
CA TYR A 125 -3.67 -10.44 -12.18
C TYR A 125 -4.65 -11.18 -11.26
N PHE A 126 -4.83 -10.70 -10.02
CA PHE A 126 -5.77 -11.30 -9.08
C PHE A 126 -7.22 -11.18 -9.56
N GLY A 127 -7.55 -10.15 -10.34
CA GLY A 127 -8.88 -9.96 -10.90
C GLY A 127 -9.12 -10.59 -12.28
N GLY A 128 -8.11 -11.16 -12.94
CA GLY A 128 -8.21 -11.66 -14.31
C GLY A 128 -6.95 -11.39 -15.15
N ASN A 129 -7.10 -11.38 -16.48
CA ASN A 129 -5.97 -11.10 -17.40
C ASN A 129 -5.68 -9.61 -17.59
N SER A 130 -6.52 -8.74 -17.03
CA SER A 130 -6.33 -7.29 -16.97
C SER A 130 -6.29 -6.87 -15.51
N ILE A 131 -5.53 -5.80 -15.24
CA ILE A 131 -5.43 -5.25 -13.89
C ILE A 131 -6.80 -4.77 -13.41
N THR A 132 -7.09 -4.98 -12.13
CA THR A 132 -8.35 -4.55 -11.52
C THR A 132 -8.09 -3.92 -10.16
N MET A 133 -9.17 -3.45 -9.52
CA MET A 133 -9.06 -2.76 -8.24
C MET A 133 -8.38 -3.61 -7.16
N ILE A 134 -8.65 -4.92 -7.11
CA ILE A 134 -8.06 -5.80 -6.09
C ILE A 134 -6.53 -5.80 -6.17
N ASP A 135 -5.96 -5.67 -7.37
CA ASP A 135 -4.51 -5.60 -7.56
C ASP A 135 -3.93 -4.32 -6.93
N TYR A 136 -4.57 -3.17 -7.17
CA TYR A 136 -4.17 -1.89 -6.56
C TYR A 136 -4.35 -1.87 -5.04
N LEU A 137 -5.31 -2.62 -4.49
CA LEU A 137 -5.51 -2.72 -3.04
C LEU A 137 -4.47 -3.60 -2.36
N ILE A 138 -3.90 -4.57 -3.07
CA ILE A 138 -2.87 -5.48 -2.57
C ILE A 138 -1.46 -4.87 -2.76
N TRP A 139 -1.24 -4.12 -3.84
CA TRP A 139 0.07 -3.61 -4.25
C TRP A 139 0.93 -2.91 -3.18
N PRO A 140 0.42 -1.99 -2.35
CA PRO A 140 1.28 -1.07 -1.59
C PRO A 140 2.29 -1.76 -0.66
N TRP A 141 1.97 -2.91 -0.08
CA TRP A 141 2.91 -3.63 0.79
C TRP A 141 3.93 -4.44 -0.01
N PHE A 142 3.56 -4.95 -1.18
CA PHE A 142 4.50 -5.62 -2.07
C PHE A 142 5.53 -4.65 -2.65
N GLU A 143 5.14 -3.42 -2.97
CA GLU A 143 6.06 -2.33 -3.32
C GLU A 143 7.12 -2.08 -2.22
N ARG A 144 6.74 -2.28 -0.95
CA ARG A 144 7.59 -2.00 0.22
C ARG A 144 8.33 -3.23 0.76
N ALA A 145 8.07 -4.42 0.20
CA ALA A 145 8.55 -5.68 0.79
C ALA A 145 10.08 -5.72 0.91
N GLU A 146 10.79 -5.21 -0.10
CA GLU A 146 12.25 -5.11 -0.10
C GLU A 146 12.75 -4.19 1.02
N MET A 147 12.23 -2.96 1.10
CA MET A 147 12.59 -2.01 2.15
C MET A 147 12.31 -2.57 3.55
N MET A 148 11.19 -3.29 3.71
CA MET A 148 10.80 -3.89 4.98
C MET A 148 11.63 -5.12 5.37
N GLY A 149 12.48 -5.63 4.48
CA GLY A 149 13.30 -6.82 4.73
C GLY A 149 12.48 -8.10 4.87
N VAL A 150 11.35 -8.16 4.17
CA VAL A 150 10.41 -9.29 4.22
C VAL A 150 10.47 -10.08 2.92
N ASN A 151 10.76 -11.37 3.00
CA ASN A 151 10.87 -12.23 1.83
C ASN A 151 9.49 -12.77 1.41
N CYS A 152 8.82 -12.04 0.52
CA CYS A 152 7.54 -12.46 -0.08
C CYS A 152 7.68 -13.36 -1.33
N LEU A 153 8.92 -13.59 -1.79
CA LEU A 153 9.20 -14.23 -3.08
C LEU A 153 9.73 -15.67 -2.96
N ALA A 154 9.92 -16.16 -1.74
CA ALA A 154 10.32 -17.54 -1.50
C ALA A 154 9.19 -18.49 -1.92
N ASN A 155 9.47 -19.36 -2.89
CA ASN A 155 8.53 -20.39 -3.36
C ASN A 155 7.19 -19.86 -3.93
N THR A 156 7.15 -18.61 -4.40
CA THR A 156 5.93 -17.96 -4.92
C THR A 156 6.09 -17.47 -6.38
N PRO A 157 6.24 -18.37 -7.37
CA PRO A 157 6.55 -18.00 -8.75
C PRO A 157 5.45 -17.18 -9.46
N GLU A 158 4.18 -17.47 -9.21
CA GLU A 158 3.08 -16.73 -9.83
C GLU A 158 2.91 -15.35 -9.21
N LEU A 159 3.12 -15.25 -7.89
CA LEU A 159 3.15 -13.96 -7.21
C LEU A 159 4.31 -13.09 -7.70
N ARG A 160 5.48 -13.68 -7.95
CA ARG A 160 6.63 -12.96 -8.53
C ARG A 160 6.27 -12.35 -9.89
N LYS A 161 5.67 -13.13 -10.79
CA LYS A 161 5.20 -12.64 -12.09
C LYS A 161 4.18 -11.52 -11.94
N TRP A 162 3.27 -11.64 -10.97
CA TRP A 162 2.32 -10.57 -10.67
C TRP A 162 3.02 -9.30 -10.21
N ILE A 163 4.02 -9.37 -9.33
CA ILE A 163 4.81 -8.20 -8.89
C ILE A 163 5.52 -7.53 -10.07
N GLU A 164 6.16 -8.31 -10.94
CA GLU A 164 6.78 -7.80 -12.18
C GLU A 164 5.76 -7.09 -13.07
N CYS A 165 4.57 -7.66 -13.23
CA CYS A 165 3.49 -7.04 -14.00
C CYS A 165 2.96 -5.74 -13.38
N MET A 166 2.95 -5.65 -12.05
CA MET A 166 2.51 -4.45 -11.34
C MET A 166 3.53 -3.32 -11.47
N PHE A 167 4.84 -3.62 -11.41
CA PHE A 167 5.88 -2.62 -11.67
C PHE A 167 5.79 -2.00 -13.07
N GLU A 168 5.24 -2.72 -14.06
CA GLU A 168 5.06 -2.21 -15.41
C GLU A 168 3.80 -1.37 -15.61
N ASP A 169 2.85 -1.39 -14.67
CA ASP A 169 1.58 -0.68 -14.78
C ASP A 169 1.76 0.85 -14.71
N PRO A 170 1.20 1.64 -15.66
CA PRO A 170 1.33 3.10 -15.65
C PRO A 170 0.81 3.78 -14.39
N VAL A 171 -0.26 3.27 -13.77
CA VAL A 171 -0.85 3.87 -12.55
C VAL A 171 0.05 3.60 -11.35
N VAL A 172 0.60 2.39 -11.25
CA VAL A 172 1.64 2.06 -10.27
C VAL A 172 2.85 2.98 -10.47
N LYS A 173 3.41 3.05 -11.68
CA LYS A 173 4.57 3.91 -11.99
C LYS A 173 4.34 5.38 -11.62
N ALA A 174 3.13 5.90 -11.84
CA ALA A 174 2.79 7.28 -11.53
C ALA A 174 2.65 7.58 -10.01
N THR A 175 2.54 6.55 -9.17
CA THR A 175 2.22 6.73 -7.72
C THR A 175 3.22 6.09 -6.77
N MET A 176 4.11 5.23 -7.29
CA MET A 176 5.16 4.53 -6.53
C MET A 176 6.29 5.46 -6.10
N PHE A 177 7.02 5.02 -5.09
CA PHE A 177 8.31 5.61 -4.69
C PHE A 177 9.42 4.58 -4.88
N SER A 178 10.65 5.04 -5.01
CA SER A 178 11.80 4.13 -5.07
C SER A 178 11.96 3.38 -3.74
N THR A 179 12.60 2.22 -3.77
CA THR A 179 12.99 1.51 -2.53
C THR A 179 13.80 2.41 -1.61
N GLU A 180 14.66 3.28 -2.17
CA GLU A 180 15.49 4.20 -1.38
C GLU A 180 14.66 5.28 -0.68
N ASP A 181 13.69 5.88 -1.38
CA ASP A 181 12.78 6.86 -0.76
C ASP A 181 11.97 6.25 0.38
N HIS A 182 11.50 5.01 0.19
CA HIS A 182 10.84 4.25 1.25
C HIS A 182 11.77 4.01 2.44
N LYS A 183 13.05 3.68 2.21
CA LYS A 183 14.05 3.47 3.28
C LYS A 183 14.31 4.76 4.05
N VAL A 184 14.51 5.88 3.37
CA VAL A 184 14.74 7.19 4.01
C VAL A 184 13.57 7.55 4.92
N PHE A 185 12.34 7.50 4.40
CA PHE A 185 11.16 7.77 5.22
C PHE A 185 11.03 6.78 6.37
N PHE A 186 11.14 5.48 6.11
CA PHE A 186 10.95 4.45 7.12
C PHE A 186 11.96 4.58 8.27
N ASN A 187 13.24 4.80 7.97
CA ASN A 187 14.25 5.03 9.00
C ASN A 187 13.93 6.28 9.84
N SER A 188 13.56 7.40 9.21
CA SER A 188 13.17 8.62 9.95
C SER A 188 11.95 8.39 10.86
N TYR A 189 10.98 7.59 10.40
CA TYR A 189 9.81 7.21 11.19
C TYR A 189 10.21 6.37 12.41
N MET A 190 11.12 5.42 12.21
CA MET A 190 11.66 4.57 13.26
C MET A 190 12.47 5.34 14.30
N ASP A 191 13.18 6.39 13.88
CA ASP A 191 13.95 7.27 14.77
C ASP A 191 13.05 8.24 15.57
N GLY A 192 11.72 8.13 15.44
CA GLY A 192 10.75 9.00 16.11
C GLY A 192 10.63 10.41 15.51
N ASN A 193 11.31 10.64 14.38
CA ASN A 193 11.35 11.91 13.66
C ASN A 193 10.99 11.73 12.17
N PRO A 194 9.74 11.30 11.86
CA PRO A 194 9.37 11.00 10.48
C PRO A 194 9.52 12.22 9.57
N ASN A 195 10.27 12.07 8.48
CA ASN A 195 10.43 13.09 7.46
C ASN A 195 9.30 13.02 6.43
N TYR A 196 8.13 13.56 6.80
CA TYR A 196 6.97 13.62 5.88
C TYR A 196 7.25 14.42 4.59
N ASP A 197 8.26 15.30 4.63
CA ASP A 197 8.63 16.21 3.57
C ASP A 197 9.65 15.57 2.57
N HIS A 198 10.16 14.35 2.81
CA HIS A 198 11.23 13.70 2.00
C HIS A 198 10.97 13.70 0.48
N GLY A 199 11.77 14.39 -0.32
CA GLY A 199 11.61 14.48 -1.77
C GLY A 199 10.57 15.51 -2.25
N LEU A 200 10.31 16.55 -1.46
CA LEU A 200 9.65 17.80 -1.86
C LEU A 200 10.58 18.99 -1.69
#